data_AF-A0A1A9WD57-F1
#
_entry.id   AF-A0A1A9WD57-F1
#
_cell.length_a   1.000
_cell.length_b   1.000
_cell.length_c   1.000
_cell.angle_alpha   90.00
_cell.angle_beta   90.00
_cell.angle_gamma   90.00
#
_symmetry.space_group_name_H-M   'P 1'
#
loop_
_entity.id
_entity.type
_entity.pdbx_description
1 polymer ?
#
loop_
_entity_poly.entity_id
_entity_poly.type
_entity_poly.pdbx_seq_one_letter_code
_entity_poly.pdbx_strand_id
1 'polypeptide(L)'
;MDIPFAGRQIHENCTQITINDLPVGRSVDETLRLLQTFQLTDEHGEVCPANWKPGQKTIVADTHKSKEYFAATSYMLLPRAT
;
A
#
# COMPACT_ATOMS: atom_id res chain seq x y z
N MET A 1 2.69 39.95 -15.23
CA MET A 1 1.71 38.87 -15.55
C MET A 1 2.35 37.61 -15.02
N ASP A 2 2.24 37.43 -13.72
CA ASP A 2 2.89 36.36 -12.98
C ASP A 2 1.81 35.37 -12.61
N ILE A 3 1.87 34.20 -13.24
CA ILE A 3 1.02 33.07 -12.89
C ILE A 3 1.52 32.58 -11.52
N PRO A 4 0.72 32.64 -10.45
CA PRO A 4 1.14 32.16 -9.16
C PRO A 4 1.20 30.63 -9.24
N PHE A 5 2.42 30.08 -9.15
CA PHE A 5 2.63 28.66 -8.85
C PHE A 5 2.08 28.42 -7.44
N ALA A 6 0.80 28.01 -7.37
CA ALA A 6 0.22 27.48 -6.15
C ALA A 6 1.07 26.27 -5.71
N GLY A 7 1.66 26.40 -4.52
CA GLY A 7 2.51 25.39 -3.92
C GLY A 7 1.86 24.01 -3.96
N ARG A 8 2.41 23.12 -4.79
CA ARG A 8 2.23 21.69 -4.63
C ARG A 8 3.28 21.29 -3.60
N GLN A 9 2.85 21.13 -2.35
CA GLN A 9 3.62 20.46 -1.30
C GLN A 9 4.03 19.10 -1.88
N ILE A 10 5.25 19.00 -2.41
CA ILE A 10 5.89 17.71 -2.56
C ILE A 10 6.09 17.23 -1.12
N HIS A 11 5.36 16.19 -0.71
CA HIS A 11 5.74 15.47 0.49
C HIS A 11 7.18 14.98 0.22
N GLU A 12 8.15 15.49 0.97
CA GLU A 12 9.60 15.31 0.76
C GLU A 12 10.10 13.87 0.98
N ASN A 13 9.25 12.85 0.79
CA ASN A 13 9.62 11.46 0.93
C ASN A 13 9.18 10.67 -0.31
N CYS A 14 10.15 10.25 -1.11
CA CYS A 14 9.91 9.28 -2.17
C CYS A 14 9.72 7.90 -1.51
N THR A 15 8.48 7.52 -1.23
CA THR A 15 8.16 6.31 -0.47
C THR A 15 8.28 5.02 -1.30
N GLN A 16 8.40 5.13 -2.63
CA GLN A 16 8.59 3.98 -3.52
C GLN A 16 9.33 4.37 -4.81
N ILE A 17 10.25 3.50 -5.25
CA ILE A 17 11.04 3.66 -6.49
C ILE A 17 10.93 2.38 -7.32
N THR A 18 10.54 2.51 -8.59
CA THR A 18 10.61 1.42 -9.59
C THR A 18 11.56 1.83 -10.71
N ILE A 19 12.55 0.99 -11.00
CA ILE A 19 13.49 1.17 -12.10
C ILE A 19 13.32 -0.02 -13.05
N ASN A 20 13.04 0.27 -14.31
CA ASN A 20 12.86 -0.71 -15.37
C ASN A 20 13.87 -0.42 -16.48
N ASP A 21 14.35 -1.46 -17.16
CA ASP A 21 15.16 -1.32 -18.36
C ASP A 21 14.32 -0.79 -19.54
N LEU A 22 14.96 -0.23 -20.57
CA LEU A 22 14.32 0.46 -21.70
C LEU A 22 13.18 -0.33 -22.39
N PRO A 23 13.26 -1.65 -22.61
CA PRO A 23 12.17 -2.39 -23.25
C PRO A 23 11.05 -2.82 -22.29
N VAL A 24 11.20 -2.61 -20.98
CA VAL A 24 10.27 -3.11 -19.97
C VAL A 24 9.34 -2.00 -19.48
N GLY A 25 8.05 -2.16 -19.78
CA GLY A 25 7.01 -1.25 -19.32
C GLY A 25 6.81 -1.27 -17.80
N ARG A 26 6.35 -0.15 -17.25
CA ARG A 26 5.86 -0.04 -15.86
C ARG A 26 4.37 -0.35 -15.82
N SER A 27 3.89 -0.86 -14.68
CA SER A 27 2.45 -1.08 -14.45
C SER A 27 1.83 0.16 -13.81
N VAL A 28 0.82 0.73 -14.47
CA VAL A 28 0.03 1.85 -13.93
C VAL A 28 -0.82 1.40 -12.74
N ASP A 29 -1.38 0.19 -12.80
CA ASP A 29 -2.18 -0.37 -11.71
C ASP A 29 -1.36 -0.50 -10.42
N GLU A 30 -0.08 -0.90 -10.52
CA GLU A 30 0.80 -0.99 -9.35
C GLU A 30 1.11 0.39 -8.77
N THR A 31 1.36 1.39 -9.61
CA THR A 31 1.56 2.77 -9.16
C THR A 31 0.32 3.30 -8.44
N LEU A 32 -0.88 3.03 -8.95
CA LEU A 32 -2.14 3.42 -8.32
C LEU A 32 -2.34 2.70 -6.96
N ARG A 33 -2.05 1.41 -6.91
CA ARG A 33 -2.15 0.59 -5.69
C ARG A 33 -1.23 1.12 -4.58
N LEU A 34 -0.01 1.49 -4.94
CA LEU A 34 0.97 2.07 -4.01
C LEU A 34 0.52 3.45 -3.50
N LEU A 35 0.02 4.30 -4.39
CA LEU A 35 -0.52 5.61 -4.01
C LEU A 35 -1.67 5.48 -2.98
N GLN A 36 -2.60 4.57 -3.22
CA GLN A 36 -3.72 4.29 -2.31
C GLN A 36 -3.26 3.71 -0.97
N THR A 37 -2.21 2.86 -0.99
CA THR A 37 -1.60 2.30 0.22
C THR A 37 -1.03 3.41 1.11
N PHE A 38 -0.34 4.40 0.52
CA PHE A 38 0.21 5.52 1.29
C PHE A 38 -0.89 6.39 1.88
N GLN A 39 -1.92 6.73 1.09
CA GLN A 39 -3.07 7.49 1.60
C GLN A 39 -3.74 6.79 2.80
N LEU A 40 -3.95 5.47 2.69
CA LEU A 40 -4.55 4.69 3.78
C LEU A 40 -3.67 4.70 5.03
N THR A 41 -2.36 4.50 4.85
CA THR A 41 -1.40 4.45 5.96
C THR A 41 -1.29 5.80 6.67
N ASP A 42 -1.32 6.90 5.92
CA ASP A 42 -1.27 8.27 6.46
C ASP A 42 -2.57 8.65 7.19
N GLU A 43 -3.74 8.23 6.69
CA GLU A 43 -5.05 8.55 7.28
C GLU A 43 -5.40 7.66 8.49
N HIS A 44 -5.13 6.36 8.42
CA HIS A 44 -5.61 5.37 9.39
C HIS A 44 -4.48 4.84 10.30
N GLY A 45 -3.21 5.03 9.94
CA GLY A 45 -2.08 4.46 10.69
C GLY A 45 -1.96 2.94 10.58
N GLU A 46 -2.70 2.31 9.66
CA GLU A 46 -2.68 0.88 9.42
C GLU A 46 -1.72 0.54 8.27
N VAL A 47 -1.12 -0.66 8.31
CA VAL A 47 -0.18 -1.11 7.27
C VAL A 47 -0.84 -2.09 6.31
N CYS A 48 -0.49 -1.97 5.03
CA CYS A 48 -1.02 -2.81 3.97
C CYS A 48 -0.18 -4.09 3.80
N PRO A 49 -0.77 -5.29 3.81
CA PRO A 49 -0.07 -6.56 3.55
C PRO A 49 0.38 -6.70 2.09
N ALA A 50 1.16 -7.75 1.80
CA ALA A 50 1.60 -8.06 0.44
C ALA A 50 0.39 -8.24 -0.52
N ASN A 51 0.51 -7.69 -1.74
CA ASN A 51 -0.54 -7.70 -2.77
C ASN A 51 -1.88 -7.06 -2.33
N TRP A 52 -1.86 -6.21 -1.30
CA TRP A 52 -3.06 -5.52 -0.83
C TRP A 52 -3.73 -4.71 -1.94
N LYS A 53 -5.07 -4.77 -2.01
CA LYS A 53 -5.92 -3.99 -2.89
C LYS A 53 -7.02 -3.28 -2.08
N PRO A 54 -7.60 -2.18 -2.59
CA PRO A 54 -8.73 -1.51 -1.95
C PRO A 54 -9.84 -2.49 -1.56
N GLY A 55 -10.28 -2.43 -0.30
CA GLY A 55 -11.29 -3.32 0.27
C GLY A 55 -10.75 -4.61 0.89
N GLN A 56 -9.45 -4.90 0.78
CA GLN A 56 -8.83 -6.01 1.50
C GLN A 56 -8.46 -5.62 2.93
N LYS A 57 -8.33 -6.64 3.79
CA LYS A 57 -7.93 -6.47 5.19
C LYS A 57 -6.53 -5.86 5.29
N THR A 58 -6.38 -4.93 6.21
CA THR A 58 -5.16 -4.25 6.61
C THR A 58 -4.66 -4.80 7.94
N ILE A 59 -3.44 -4.45 8.32
CA ILE A 59 -2.82 -4.86 9.59
C ILE A 59 -2.68 -3.62 10.48
N VAL A 60 -3.22 -3.69 11.70
CA VAL A 60 -2.93 -2.68 12.72
C VAL A 60 -1.51 -2.89 13.24
N ALA A 61 -0.69 -1.84 13.24
CA ALA A 61 0.71 -1.86 13.69
C ALA A 61 0.85 -1.96 15.23
N ASP A 62 0.18 -2.94 15.83
CA ASP A 62 0.21 -3.26 17.25
C ASP A 62 0.42 -4.77 17.44
N THR A 63 1.26 -5.16 18.40
CA THR A 63 1.66 -6.56 18.63
C THR A 63 0.49 -7.46 19.05
N HIS A 64 -0.54 -6.91 19.70
CA HIS A 64 -1.71 -7.66 20.12
C HIS A 64 -2.74 -7.73 18.99
N LYS A 65 -3.06 -6.60 18.35
CA LYS A 65 -4.09 -6.51 17.30
C LYS A 65 -3.67 -7.16 15.99
N SER A 66 -2.38 -7.13 15.64
CA SER A 66 -1.87 -7.79 14.42
C SER A 66 -2.13 -9.30 14.41
N LYS A 67 -2.21 -9.93 15.59
CA LYS A 67 -2.54 -11.36 15.71
C LYS A 67 -3.92 -11.70 15.16
N GLU A 68 -4.88 -10.77 15.21
CA GLU A 68 -6.22 -10.98 14.65
C GLU A 68 -6.15 -11.14 13.13
N TYR A 69 -5.35 -10.31 12.46
CA TYR A 69 -5.10 -10.43 11.03
C TYR A 69 -4.42 -11.75 10.68
N PHE A 70 -3.36 -12.13 11.41
CA PHE A 70 -2.62 -13.36 11.13
C PHE A 70 -3.42 -14.63 11.45
N ALA A 71 -4.23 -14.62 12.52
CA ALA A 71 -5.14 -15.71 12.83
C ALA A 71 -6.18 -15.90 11.72
N ALA A 72 -6.82 -14.82 11.25
CA ALA A 72 -7.80 -14.89 10.17
C ALA A 72 -7.19 -15.36 8.83
N THR A 73 -5.93 -14.97 8.56
CA THR A 73 -5.22 -15.33 7.32
C THR A 73 -4.70 -16.77 7.36
N SER A 74 -4.26 -17.27 8.52
CA SER A 74 -3.72 -18.63 8.68
C SER A 74 -4.73 -19.72 8.30
N TYR A 75 -6.02 -19.52 8.60
CA TYR A 75 -7.08 -20.45 8.18
C TYR A 75 -7.31 -20.53 6.66
N MET A 76 -6.80 -19.57 5.88
CA MET A 76 -6.85 -19.60 4.41
C MET A 76 -5.62 -20.27 3.77
N LEU A 77 -4.51 -20.42 4.50
CA LEU A 77 -3.26 -21.02 3.99
C LEU A 77 -3.13 -22.50 4.29
N LEU A 78 -3.98 -23.05 5.15
CA LEU A 78 -4.11 -24.49 5.28
C LEU A 78 -4.92 -25.02 4.10
N PRO A 79 -4.44 -26.02 3.34
CA PRO A 79 -5.30 -26.70 2.39
C PRO A 79 -6.51 -27.18 3.19
N ARG A 80 -7.69 -26.73 2.77
CA ARG A 80 -8.97 -27.11 3.35
C ARG A 80 -8.96 -28.63 3.42
N ALA A 81 -8.77 -29.20 4.61
CA ALA A 81 -8.85 -30.64 4.79
C ALA A 81 -10.27 -31.03 4.37
N THR A 82 -10.37 -31.69 3.22
CA THR A 82 -11.52 -32.50 2.84
C THR A 82 -11.78 -33.56 3.88
#